data_AF-A0A485LWC7-F1
#
_entry.id   AF-A0A485LWC7-F1
#
_cell.length_a   1.000
_cell.length_b   1.000
_cell.length_c   1.000
_cell.angle_alpha   90.00
_cell.angle_beta   90.00
_cell.angle_gamma   90.00
#
_symmetry.space_group_name_H-M   'P 1'
#
loop_
_entity.id
_entity.type
_entity.pdbx_description
1 polymer ?
#
loop_
_entity_poly.entity_id
_entity_poly.type
_entity_poly.pdbx_seq_one_letter_code
_entity_poly.pdbx_strand_id
1 'polypeptide(L)' 'MEAAKKIVFACGCGAVTDLACDRCGKPLCSSCSTRQIVSLDLQAIEIRHYCSGCSEDENRNAWGRLYWEALITRYS' A
#
# COMPACT_ATOMS: atom_id res chain seq x y z
N MET A 1 -1.84 -26.46 -16.48
CA MET A 1 -1.23 -25.35 -15.73
C MET A 1 -1.96 -25.26 -14.41
N GLU A 2 -1.29 -25.59 -13.31
CA GLU A 2 -1.85 -25.57 -11.95
C GLU A 2 -2.51 -24.22 -11.65
N ALA A 3 -3.81 -24.25 -11.35
CA ALA A 3 -4.47 -23.11 -10.75
C ALA A 3 -3.82 -22.90 -9.38
N ALA A 4 -2.94 -21.88 -9.29
CA ALA A 4 -2.37 -21.45 -8.03
C ALA A 4 -3.51 -21.27 -7.03
N LYS A 5 -3.56 -22.14 -6.01
CA LYS A 5 -4.49 -22.02 -4.89
C LYS A 5 -4.25 -20.64 -4.27
N LYS A 6 -5.13 -19.68 -4.57
CA LYS A 6 -5.08 -18.34 -3.99
C LYS A 6 -5.08 -18.55 -2.47
N ILE A 7 -4.02 -18.18 -1.79
CA ILE A 7 -3.97 -18.30 -0.33
C ILE A 7 -4.90 -17.22 0.19
N VAL A 8 -6.08 -17.65 0.61
CA VAL A 8 -7.11 -16.77 1.11
C VAL A 8 -6.95 -16.67 2.63
N PHE A 9 -6.65 -15.48 3.10
CA PHE A 9 -6.44 -15.18 4.51
C PHE A 9 -7.68 -14.54 5.12
N ALA A 10 -7.81 -14.62 6.44
CA ALA A 10 -8.81 -13.86 7.18
C ALA A 10 -8.22 -12.53 7.64
N CYS A 11 -8.84 -11.43 7.23
CA CYS A 11 -8.61 -10.11 7.83
C CYS A 11 -8.99 -10.16 9.32
N GLY A 12 -8.43 -9.27 10.14
CA GLY A 12 -8.82 -9.14 11.56
C GLY A 12 -10.31 -8.86 11.79
N CYS A 13 -11.04 -8.38 10.78
CA CYS A 13 -12.50 -8.21 10.81
C CYS A 13 -13.31 -9.45 10.39
N GLY A 14 -12.65 -10.57 10.09
CA GLY A 14 -13.28 -11.82 9.64
C GLY A 14 -13.53 -11.90 8.13
N ALA A 15 -13.25 -10.82 7.37
CA ALA A 15 -13.39 -10.84 5.92
C ALA A 15 -12.34 -11.74 5.26
N VAL A 16 -12.80 -12.53 4.31
CA VAL A 16 -12.00 -13.41 3.45
C VAL A 16 -11.30 -12.55 2.40
N THR A 17 -9.97 -12.60 2.32
CA THR A 17 -9.19 -11.70 1.46
C THR A 17 -7.91 -12.34 0.94
N ASP A 18 -7.47 -11.89 -0.22
CA ASP A 18 -6.18 -12.17 -0.84
C ASP A 18 -5.18 -11.00 -0.70
N LEU A 19 -5.58 -9.93 -0.01
CA LEU A 19 -4.77 -8.73 0.18
C LEU A 19 -4.00 -8.79 1.50
N ALA A 20 -2.78 -8.26 1.49
CA ALA A 20 -1.90 -8.16 2.63
C ALA A 20 -1.30 -6.75 2.75
N CYS A 21 -0.86 -6.38 3.96
CA CYS A 21 -0.14 -5.15 4.19
C CYS A 21 1.21 -5.17 3.46
N ASP A 22 1.46 -4.19 2.59
CA ASP A 22 2.71 -4.08 1.83
C ASP A 22 3.96 -3.86 2.71
N ARG A 23 3.79 -3.60 4.02
CA ARG A 23 4.92 -3.53 4.97
C ARG A 23 5.06 -4.74 5.87
N CYS A 24 3.97 -5.16 6.52
CA CYS A 24 4.05 -6.18 7.58
C CYS A 24 3.49 -7.54 7.16
N GLY A 25 2.96 -7.67 5.94
CA GLY A 25 2.42 -8.93 5.41
C GLY A 25 1.12 -9.41 6.06
N LYS A 26 0.58 -8.69 7.05
CA LYS A 26 -0.67 -9.08 7.71
C LYS A 26 -1.83 -9.04 6.70
N PRO A 27 -2.71 -10.05 6.71
CA PRO A 27 -3.88 -10.06 5.84
C PRO A 27 -4.85 -8.96 6.24
N LEU A 28 -5.41 -8.28 5.23
CA LEU A 28 -6.33 -7.18 5.41
C LEU A 28 -7.27 -7.07 4.22
N CYS A 29 -8.52 -6.68 4.46
CA CYS A 29 -9.47 -6.46 3.38
C CYS A 29 -9.37 -5.02 2.84
N SER A 30 -9.93 -4.80 1.66
CA SER A 30 -9.96 -3.49 0.99
C SER A 30 -10.64 -2.38 1.82
N SER A 31 -11.50 -2.75 2.78
CA SER A 31 -12.17 -1.83 3.71
C SER A 31 -11.34 -1.50 4.94
N CYS A 32 -10.56 -2.46 5.45
CA CYS A 32 -9.64 -2.24 6.59
C CYS A 32 -8.27 -1.70 6.16
N SER A 33 -8.01 -1.66 4.85
CA SER A 33 -6.78 -1.12 4.28
C SER A 33 -6.81 0.40 4.18
N THR A 34 -5.76 1.06 4.62
CA THR A 34 -5.44 2.42 4.20
C THR A 34 -4.70 2.37 2.87
N ARG A 35 -5.21 3.07 1.85
CA ARG A 35 -4.59 3.16 0.52
C ARG A 35 -3.70 4.38 0.46
N GLN A 36 -2.50 4.21 -0.05
CA GLN A 36 -1.57 5.31 -0.30
C GLN A 36 -1.02 5.18 -1.72
N ILE A 37 -1.04 6.27 -2.48
CA ILE A 37 -0.34 6.31 -3.75
C ILE A 37 1.13 6.58 -3.45
N VAL A 38 2.00 5.80 -4.09
CA VAL A 38 3.46 5.81 -3.85
C VAL A 38 4.26 6.04 -5.13
N SER A 39 3.60 6.50 -6.19
CA SER A 39 4.25 6.92 -7.42
C SER A 39 3.79 8.32 -7.85
N LEU A 40 4.62 8.97 -8.67
CA LEU A 40 4.32 10.26 -9.31
C LEU A 40 3.98 10.14 -10.79
N ASP A 41 4.19 8.96 -11.36
CA ASP A 41 3.86 8.71 -12.75
C ASP A 41 2.34 8.60 -12.91
N LEU A 42 1.74 9.58 -13.57
CA LEU A 42 0.31 9.59 -13.85
C LEU A 42 -0.11 8.47 -14.82
N GLN A 43 0.82 7.91 -15.59
CA GLN A 43 0.59 6.75 -16.46
C GLN A 43 0.80 5.42 -15.73
N ALA A 44 1.48 5.42 -14.58
CA ALA A 44 1.78 4.24 -13.77
C ALA A 44 1.55 4.52 -12.27
N ILE A 45 0.28 4.70 -11.89
CA ILE A 45 -0.11 4.95 -10.50
C ILE A 45 0.06 3.66 -9.68
N GLU A 46 1.01 3.65 -8.76
CA GLU A 46 1.22 2.56 -7.80
C GLU A 46 0.44 2.88 -6.51
N ILE A 47 -0.48 1.98 -6.15
CA ILE A 47 -1.26 2.08 -4.92
C ILE A 47 -0.81 0.94 -4.00
N ARG A 48 -0.41 1.30 -2.77
CA ARG A 48 -0.11 0.35 -1.72
C ARG A 48 -1.18 0.34 -0.64
N HIS A 49 -1.34 -0.82 -0.01
CA HIS A 49 -2.31 -1.10 1.03
C HIS A 49 -1.60 -1.36 2.37
N TYR A 50 -2.05 -0.66 3.40
CA TYR A 50 -1.47 -0.76 4.73
C TYR A 50 -2.54 -0.98 5.79
N CYS A 51 -2.20 -1.74 6.84
CA CYS A 51 -3.05 -1.81 8.03
C CYS A 51 -2.95 -0.52 8.85
N SER A 52 -3.92 -0.27 9.72
CA SER A 52 -4.00 0.94 10.57
C SER A 52 -2.66 1.31 11.22
N GLY A 53 -2.06 0.38 11.98
CA GLY A 53 -0.80 0.64 12.67
C GLY A 53 0.40 0.85 11.74
N CYS A 54 0.34 0.40 10.48
CA CYS A 54 1.36 0.70 9.48
C CYS A 54 1.11 2.05 8.80
N SER A 55 -0.15 2.43 8.56
CA SER A 55 -0.46 3.70 7.90
C SER A 55 -0.18 4.92 8.76
N GLU A 56 -0.21 4.77 10.08
CA GLU A 56 0.03 5.85 11.05
C GLU A 56 1.52 6.12 11.31
N ASP A 57 2.44 5.42 10.64
CA ASP A 57 3.88 5.69 10.78
C ASP A 57 4.19 7.11 10.29
N GLU A 58 4.56 8.00 11.23
CA GLU A 58 4.86 9.42 11.00
C GLU A 58 5.99 9.62 9.98
N ASN A 59 6.89 8.65 9.84
CA ASN A 59 7.95 8.67 8.84
C ASN A 59 7.45 8.29 7.44
N ARG A 60 6.15 7.99 7.28
CA ARG A 60 5.54 7.56 6.03
C ARG A 60 4.75 8.68 5.36
N ASN A 61 5.47 9.71 4.96
CA ASN A 61 4.98 10.72 4.02
C ASN A 61 5.45 10.39 2.60
N ALA A 62 4.93 9.30 2.02
CA ALA A 62 5.34 8.83 0.70
C ALA A 62 5.13 9.92 -0.36
N TRP A 63 3.95 10.55 -0.38
CA TRP A 63 3.65 11.67 -1.26
C TRP A 63 4.53 12.88 -1.03
N GLY A 64 4.76 13.28 0.22
CA GLY A 64 5.60 14.44 0.53
C GLY A 64 7.05 14.22 0.13
N ARG A 65 7.61 13.03 0.36
CA ARG A 65 8.95 12.68 -0.13
C ARG A 65 9.02 12.74 -1.65
N LEU A 66 8.10 12.06 -2.33
CA LEU A 66 8.03 12.06 -3.79
C LEU A 66 7.91 13.49 -4.35
N TYR A 67 7.00 14.29 -3.81
CA TYR A 67 6.82 15.70 -4.19
C TYR A 67 8.10 16.51 -4.00
N TRP A 68 8.77 16.37 -2.86
CA TRP A 68 10.03 17.07 -2.59
C TRP A 68 11.17 16.61 -3.51
N GLU A 69 11.31 15.31 -3.76
CA GLU A 69 12.30 14.76 -4.70
C GLU A 69 12.06 15.27 -6.13
N ALA A 70 10.80 15.30 -6.58
CA ALA A 70 10.43 15.84 -7.89
C ALA A 70 10.69 17.34 -8.00
N LEU A 71 10.42 18.11 -6.94
CA LEU A 71 10.76 19.53 -6.88
C LEU A 71 12.27 19.75 -6.95
N ILE A 72 13.05 19.04 -6.13
CA ILE A 72 14.52 19.16 -6.15
C ILE A 72 15.03 18.86 -7.56
N THR A 73 14.62 17.75 -8.17
CA THR A 73 15.04 17.36 -9.52
C THR A 73 14.73 18.42 -10.58
N ARG A 74 13.64 19.18 -10.40
CA ARG A 74 13.20 20.20 -11.37
C ARG A 74 13.94 21.54 -11.20
N TYR A 75 14.53 21.80 -10.04
CA TYR A 75 15.15 23.09 -9.69
C TYR A 75 16.64 22.98 -9.28
N SER A 76 17.23 21.79 -9.32
CA SER A 76 18.68 21.53 -9.18
C SER A 76 19.36 21.44 -10.53
#